data_AF-A0A945GVD1-F1
#
_entry.id   AF-A0A945GVD1-F1
#
_cell.length_a   1.000
_cell.length_b   1.000
_cell.length_c   1.000
_cell.angle_alpha   90.00
_cell.angle_beta   90.00
_cell.angle_gamma   90.00
#
_symmetry.space_group_name_H-M   'P 1'
#
loop_
_entity.id
_entity.type
_entity.pdbx_description
1 polymer ?
#
loop_
_entity_poly.entity_id
_entity_poly.type
_entity_poly.pdbx_seq_one_letter_code
_entity_poly.pdbx_strand_id
1 'polypeptide(L)' 'MDTDDLEPPERPKERPDLETMSIEALGVRIEELETEIALIREVISNKEQARSSADSFFKS' A
#
# COMPACT_ATOMS: atom_id res chain seq x y z
N MET A 1 -26.90 -24.62 17.20
CA MET A 1 -25.50 -24.27 17.53
C MET A 1 -24.72 -24.58 16.28
N ASP A 2 -24.63 -23.59 15.38
CA ASP A 2 -23.89 -23.72 14.13
C ASP A 2 -22.41 -23.49 14.44
N THR A 3 -21.64 -24.57 14.36
CA THR A 3 -20.20 -24.59 14.64
C THR A 3 -19.34 -24.44 13.39
N ASP A 4 -19.94 -24.08 12.25
CA ASP A 4 -19.26 -24.10 10.95
C ASP A 4 -18.74 -22.72 10.48
N ASP A 5 -18.90 -21.66 11.27
CA ASP A 5 -18.47 -20.30 10.89
C ASP A 5 -17.15 -19.87 11.54
N LEU A 6 -16.25 -20.83 11.81
CA LEU A 6 -14.89 -20.54 12.22
C LEU A 6 -13.96 -20.61 11.01
N GLU A 7 -14.08 -19.64 10.11
CA GLU A 7 -13.07 -19.41 9.08
C GLU A 7 -11.69 -19.28 9.77
N PRO A 8 -10.65 -20.00 9.31
CA PRO A 8 -9.32 -19.86 9.89
C PRO A 8 -8.88 -18.40 9.78
N PRO A 9 -8.38 -17.78 10.86
CA PRO A 9 -7.89 -16.40 10.78
C PRO A 9 -6.82 -16.32 9.70
N GLU A 10 -6.95 -15.35 8.80
CA GLU A 10 -5.98 -15.11 7.75
C GLU A 10 -4.60 -14.99 8.40
N ARG A 11 -3.71 -15.94 8.07
CA ARG A 11 -2.33 -15.88 8.55
C ARG A 11 -1.75 -14.56 8.06
N PRO A 12 -1.20 -13.71 8.95
CA PRO A 12 -0.60 -12.46 8.52
C PRO A 12 0.46 -12.82 7.49
N LYS A 13 0.40 -12.18 6.30
CA LYS A 13 1.42 -12.34 5.27
C LYS A 13 2.76 -12.01 5.94
N GLU A 14 3.56 -13.04 6.19
CA GLU A 14 4.88 -12.89 6.79
C GLU A 14 5.65 -11.92 5.90
N ARG A 15 6.10 -10.81 6.49
CA ARG A 15 6.98 -9.89 5.78
C ARG A 15 8.23 -10.70 5.39
N PRO A 16 8.78 -10.51 4.18
CA PRO A 16 9.99 -11.21 3.78
C PRO A 16 11.06 -11.03 4.86
N ASP A 17 11.76 -12.11 5.22
CA ASP A 17 12.85 -12.04 6.19
C ASP A 17 14.06 -11.35 5.57
N LEU A 18 14.16 -10.04 5.83
CA LEU A 18 15.19 -9.17 5.28
C LEU A 18 16.60 -9.57 5.75
N GLU A 19 16.74 -10.22 6.90
CA GLU A 19 18.05 -10.63 7.44
C GLU A 19 18.66 -11.79 6.65
N THR A 20 17.82 -12.58 5.98
CA THR A 20 18.25 -13.72 5.15
C THR A 20 18.52 -13.36 3.69
N MET A 21 18.11 -12.16 3.26
CA MET A 21 18.28 -11.71 1.88
C MET A 21 19.72 -11.26 1.60
N SER A 22 20.17 -11.44 0.36
CA SER A 22 21.44 -10.87 -0.10
C SER A 22 21.34 -9.36 -0.28
N ILE A 23 22.47 -8.66 -0.27
CA ILE A 23 22.54 -7.20 -0.52
C ILE A 23 21.91 -6.84 -1.87
N GLU A 24 22.16 -7.64 -2.91
CA GLU A 24 21.57 -7.44 -4.24
C GLU A 24 20.06 -7.58 -4.22
N ALA A 25 19.53 -8.60 -3.53
CA ALA A 25 18.09 -8.81 -3.40
C ALA A 25 17.42 -7.69 -2.60
N LEU A 26 18.10 -7.17 -1.57
CA LEU A 26 17.63 -6.00 -0.82
C LEU A 26 17.62 -4.74 -1.71
N GLY A 27 18.62 -4.57 -2.58
CA GLY A 27 18.66 -3.47 -3.55
C GLY A 27 17.47 -3.49 -4.51
N VAL A 28 17.22 -4.64 -5.14
CA VAL A 28 16.05 -4.83 -6.02
C VAL A 28 14.74 -4.57 -5.26
N ARG A 29 14.64 -5.06 -4.02
CA ARG A 29 13.44 -4.87 -3.21
C ARG A 29 13.20 -3.39 -2.87
N ILE A 30 14.26 -2.62 -2.65
CA ILE A 30 14.16 -1.18 -2.45
C ILE A 30 13.59 -0.52 -3.71
N GLU A 31 14.13 -0.82 -4.89
CA GLU A 31 13.67 -0.22 -6.16
C GLU A 31 12.19 -0.50 -6.43
N GLU A 32 11.73 -1.73 -6.16
CA GLU A 32 10.31 -2.10 -6.26
C GLU A 32 9.43 -1.26 -5.32
N LEU A 33 9.83 -1.17 -4.05
CA LEU A 33 9.09 -0.43 -3.04
C LEU A 33 9.08 1.08 -3.32
N GLU A 34 10.19 1.65 -3.79
CA GLU A 34 10.27 3.05 -4.18
C GLU A 34 9.37 3.36 -5.38
N THR A 35 9.32 2.45 -6.35
CA THR A 35 8.41 2.56 -7.50
C THR A 35 6.96 2.55 -7.02
N GLU A 36 6.59 1.63 -6.13
CA GLU A 36 5.24 1.57 -5.56
C GLU A 36 4.90 2.84 -4.76
N ILE A 37 5.83 3.34 -3.95
CA ILE A 37 5.67 4.60 -3.22
C ILE A 37 5.45 5.77 -4.18
N ALA A 38 6.21 5.84 -5.28
CA ALA A 38 6.05 6.89 -6.28
C ALA A 38 4.65 6.87 -6.91
N LEU A 39 4.16 5.70 -7.31
CA LEU A 39 2.81 5.52 -7.87
C LEU A 39 1.73 5.94 -6.86
N ILE A 40 1.83 5.50 -5.61
CA ILE A 40 0.86 5.86 -4.56
C ILE A 40 0.86 7.37 -4.32
N ARG A 41 2.04 8.01 -4.28
CA ARG A 41 2.15 9.46 -4.12
C ARG A 41 1.49 10.24 -5.26
N GLU A 42 1.66 9.79 -6.50
CA GLU A 42 1.00 10.38 -7.66
C GLU A 42 -0.53 10.29 -7.53
N VAL A 43 -1.04 9.12 -7.16
CA VAL A 43 -2.47 8.90 -6.92
C VAL A 43 -3.00 9.80 -5.81
N ILE A 44 -2.26 9.96 -4.71
CA ILE A 44 -2.62 10.88 -3.62
C ILE A 44 -2.69 12.32 -4.14
N SER A 45 -1.68 12.78 -4.86
CA SER A 45 -1.66 14.14 -5.42
C SER A 45 -2.87 14.40 -6.31
N ASN A 46 -3.23 13.44 -7.16
CA ASN A 46 -4.40 13.54 -8.03
C ASN A 46 -5.71 13.62 -7.22
N LYS A 47 -5.83 12.85 -6.13
CA LYS A 47 -7.00 12.92 -5.23
C LYS A 47 -7.07 14.25 -4.48
N GLU A 48 -5.95 14.79 -4.04
CA GLU A 48 -5.89 16.10 -3.38
C GLU A 48 -6.29 17.24 -4.33
N GLN A 49 -5.84 17.20 -5.58
CA GLN A 49 -6.24 18.17 -6.62
C GLN A 49 -7.74 18.07 -6.94
N ALA A 50 -8.29 16.86 -7.02
CA ALA A 50 -9.73 16.68 -7.22
C ALA A 50 -10.53 17.24 -6.02
N ARG A 51 -10.05 17.02 -4.79
CA ARG A 51 -10.67 17.55 -3.58
C ARG A 51 -10.62 19.08 -3.53
N SER A 52 -9.47 19.69 -3.81
CA SER A 52 -9.31 21.14 -3.81
C SER A 52 -10.17 21.80 -4.89
N SER A 53 -10.24 21.19 -6.08
CA SER A 53 -11.11 21.65 -7.17
C SER A 53 -12.59 21.59 -6.79
N ALA A 54 -13.02 20.52 -6.10
CA ALA A 54 -14.37 20.42 -5.56
C ALA A 54 -14.62 21.49 -4.49
N ASP A 55 -13.73 21.66 -3.51
CA ASP A 55 -13.86 22.66 -2.45
C ASP A 55 -13.92 24.10 -3.01
N SER A 56 -13.23 24.39 -4.12
CA SER A 56 -13.32 25.66 -4.82
C SER A 56 -14.66 25.86 -5.54
N PHE A 57 -15.21 24.80 -6.14
CA PHE A 57 -16.51 24.84 -6.83
C PHE A 57 -17.69 25.02 -5.86
N PHE A 58 -17.62 24.45 -4.65
CA PHE A 58 -18.70 24.58 -3.65
C PHE A 58 -18.60 25.86 -2.79
N LYS A 59 -17.52 26.64 -2.92
CA LYS A 59 -17.35 27.93 -2.21
C LYS A 59 -17.68 29.16 -3.08
N SER A 60 -17.93 28.97 -4.38
CA SER A 60 -18.42 30.01 -5.29
C SER A 60 -19.94 30.11 -5.29
#